data_AF-A0A1H3F540-F1
#
_entry.id   AF-A0A1H3F540-F1
#
_cell.length_a   1.000
_cell.length_b   1.000
_cell.length_c   1.000
_cell.angle_alpha   90.00
_cell.angle_beta   90.00
_cell.angle_gamma   90.00
#
_symmetry.space_group_name_H-M   'P 1'
#
loop_
_entity.id
_entity.type
_entity.pdbx_description
1 polymer ?
#
loop_
_entity_poly.entity_id
_entity_poly.type
_entity_poly.pdbx_seq_one_letter_code
_entity_poly.pdbx_strand_id
1 'polypeptide(L)'
;MHIDIAGSGAQNFNPTLYAIETGVWSRLSEIGTNVSAWHAAIERLTTMGAILAGVITDARLSDPKLPQVVNPGGYLRGMVQADQRGELNLISSFMGLLARRAREEEDGLPQDHKNRI
;
A
#
# COMPACT_ATOMS: atom_id res chain seq x y z
N MET A 1 -4.56 -32.42 1.51
CA MET A 1 -5.76 -31.58 1.66
C MET A 1 -5.88 -30.79 0.37
N HIS A 2 -6.77 -31.22 -0.52
CA HIS A 2 -7.02 -30.60 -1.83
C HIS A 2 -8.14 -29.58 -1.60
N ILE A 3 -7.87 -28.29 -1.73
CA ILE A 3 -8.91 -27.28 -1.66
C ILE A 3 -9.42 -27.07 -3.09
N ASP A 4 -10.47 -27.80 -3.43
CA ASP A 4 -11.27 -27.52 -4.62
C ASP A 4 -12.05 -26.23 -4.39
N ILE A 5 -11.55 -25.11 -4.95
CA ILE A 5 -12.33 -23.88 -5.10
C ILE A 5 -13.08 -23.97 -6.44
N ALA A 6 -14.14 -24.78 -6.47
CA ALA A 6 -15.13 -24.71 -7.53
C ALA A 6 -16.13 -23.60 -7.18
N GLY A 7 -15.76 -22.36 -7.50
CA GLY A 7 -16.63 -21.19 -7.46
C GLY A 7 -16.94 -20.72 -8.87
N SER A 8 -17.88 -21.40 -9.55
CA SER A 8 -18.48 -20.95 -10.81
C SER A 8 -19.41 -19.76 -10.56
N GLY A 9 -18.82 -18.59 -10.36
CA GLY A 9 -19.43 -17.30 -10.64
C GLY A 9 -18.43 -16.57 -11.53
N ALA A 10 -18.88 -15.87 -12.57
CA ALA A 10 -17.98 -15.04 -13.36
C ALA A 10 -17.13 -14.21 -12.39
N GLN A 11 -15.83 -14.51 -12.27
CA GLN A 11 -14.95 -13.69 -11.48
C GLN A 11 -15.05 -12.29 -12.08
N ASN A 12 -15.57 -11.34 -11.30
CA ASN A 12 -15.56 -9.95 -11.70
C ASN A 12 -14.08 -9.52 -11.73
N PHE A 13 -13.44 -9.67 -12.88
CA PHE A 13 -12.05 -9.24 -13.12
C PHE A 13 -11.90 -7.71 -13.02
N ASN A 14 -13.01 -6.97 -12.89
CA ASN A 14 -13.04 -5.56 -12.54
C ASN A 14 -13.30 -5.40 -11.02
N PRO A 15 -12.25 -5.15 -10.21
CA PRO A 15 -12.44 -4.86 -8.81
C PRO A 15 -13.24 -3.57 -8.64
N THR A 16 -14.29 -3.59 -7.83
CA THR A 16 -15.03 -2.39 -7.46
C THR A 16 -14.20 -1.54 -6.50
N LEU A 17 -14.43 -0.23 -6.47
CA LEU A 17 -13.77 0.65 -5.49
C LEU A 17 -14.00 0.15 -4.05
N TYR A 18 -15.20 -0.31 -3.75
CA TYR A 18 -15.55 -0.89 -2.45
C TYR A 18 -14.74 -2.16 -2.12
N ALA A 19 -14.52 -3.04 -3.10
CA ALA A 19 -13.70 -4.24 -2.90
C ALA A 19 -12.23 -3.87 -2.64
N ILE A 20 -11.70 -2.88 -3.36
CA ILE A 20 -10.33 -2.37 -3.15
C ILE A 20 -10.21 -1.73 -1.77
N GLU A 21 -11.16 -0.87 -1.40
CA GLU A 21 -11.24 -0.23 -0.09
C GLU A 21 -11.23 -1.28 1.03
N THR A 22 -12.11 -2.27 0.94
CA THR A 22 -12.25 -3.34 1.93
C THR A 22 -10.97 -4.17 2.03
N GLY A 23 -10.33 -4.48 0.90
CA GLY A 23 -9.07 -5.22 0.87
C GLY A 23 -7.93 -4.45 1.57
N VAL A 24 -7.81 -3.15 1.28
CA VAL A 24 -6.81 -2.29 1.94
C VAL A 24 -7.11 -2.16 3.43
N TRP A 25 -8.38 -1.95 3.82
CA TRP A 25 -8.76 -1.88 5.22
C TRP A 25 -8.45 -3.18 5.97
N SER A 26 -8.80 -4.35 5.41
CA SER A 26 -8.50 -5.65 6.00
C SER A 26 -7.00 -5.78 6.27
N ARG A 27 -6.18 -5.46 5.25
CA ARG A 27 -4.73 -5.52 5.37
C ARG A 27 -4.19 -4.57 6.44
N LEU A 28 -4.68 -3.33 6.47
CA LEU A 28 -4.26 -2.35 7.48
C LEU A 28 -4.66 -2.78 8.90
N SER A 29 -5.83 -3.38 9.06
CA SER A 29 -6.29 -3.94 10.33
C SER A 29 -5.39 -5.08 10.81
N GLU A 30 -5.00 -6.00 9.92
CA GLU A 30 -4.08 -7.11 10.23
C GLU A 30 -2.71 -6.62 10.72
N ILE A 31 -2.19 -5.53 10.14
CA ILE A 31 -0.90 -4.96 10.55
C ILE A 31 -1.00 -3.99 11.73
N GLY A 32 -2.18 -3.86 12.36
CA GLY A 32 -2.36 -3.12 13.62
C GLY A 32 -2.85 -1.68 13.49
N THR A 33 -3.46 -1.31 12.36
CA THR A 33 -4.17 -0.03 12.21
C THR A 33 -5.52 -0.09 12.90
N ASN A 34 -5.90 0.97 13.61
CA ASN A 34 -7.24 1.07 14.21
C ASN A 34 -8.25 1.72 13.24
N VAL A 35 -9.52 1.33 13.38
CA VAL A 35 -10.63 1.81 12.52
C VAL A 35 -10.79 3.33 12.59
N SER A 36 -10.49 3.95 13.72
CA SER A 36 -10.57 5.40 13.86
C SER A 36 -9.53 6.13 13.00
N ALA A 37 -8.33 5.58 12.82
CA ALA A 37 -7.32 6.13 11.92
C ALA A 37 -7.74 5.97 10.45
N TRP A 38 -8.37 4.84 10.11
CA TRP A 38 -8.93 4.61 8.78
C TRP A 38 -10.06 5.58 8.43
N HIS A 39 -11.03 5.75 9.32
CA HIS A 39 -12.11 6.73 9.14
C HIS A 39 -11.57 8.15 9.00
N ALA A 40 -10.62 8.55 9.84
CA ALA A 40 -9.98 9.87 9.72
C ALA A 40 -9.30 10.06 8.34
N ALA A 41 -8.72 9.00 7.78
CA ALA A 41 -8.16 9.03 6.43
C ALA A 41 -9.24 9.17 5.36
N ILE A 42 -10.34 8.41 5.43
CA ILE A 42 -11.44 8.53 4.47
C ILE A 42 -12.07 9.93 4.52
N GLU A 43 -12.36 10.43 5.72
CA GLU A 43 -12.98 11.74 5.95
C GLU A 43 -12.13 12.88 5.39
N ARG A 44 -10.80 12.80 5.55
CA ARG A 44 -9.90 13.87 5.13
C ARG A 44 -9.42 13.74 3.69
N LEU A 45 -9.00 12.53 3.30
CA LEU A 45 -8.30 12.27 2.04
C LEU A 45 -9.21 11.74 0.94
N THR A 46 -10.51 11.56 1.21
CA THR A 46 -11.47 10.77 0.41
C THR A 46 -11.16 9.27 0.41
N THR A 47 -12.10 8.45 -0.06
CA THR A 47 -11.92 6.99 -0.18
C THR A 47 -10.67 6.63 -0.98
N MET A 48 -10.44 7.27 -2.13
CA MET A 48 -9.28 6.96 -2.99
C MET A 48 -7.96 7.39 -2.34
N GLY A 49 -7.93 8.55 -1.67
CA GLY A 49 -6.74 8.99 -0.95
C GLY A 49 -6.42 8.11 0.25
N ALA A 50 -7.43 7.63 0.97
CA ALA A 50 -7.26 6.68 2.07
C ALA A 50 -6.73 5.32 1.58
N ILE A 51 -7.25 4.80 0.46
CA ILE A 51 -6.72 3.62 -0.22
C ILE A 51 -5.23 3.80 -0.52
N LEU A 52 -4.86 4.91 -1.17
CA LEU A 52 -3.48 5.16 -1.57
C LEU A 52 -2.55 5.32 -0.35
N ALA A 53 -3.00 6.05 0.68
CA ALA A 53 -2.30 6.17 1.95
C ALA A 53 -2.11 4.80 2.64
N GLY A 54 -3.12 3.93 2.58
CA GLY A 54 -3.05 2.57 3.09
C GLY A 54 -2.03 1.71 2.38
N VAL A 55 -2.01 1.74 1.03
CA VAL A 55 -1.02 1.04 0.21
C VAL A 55 0.40 1.54 0.53
N ILE A 56 0.60 2.85 0.65
CA ILE A 56 1.90 3.44 1.04
C ILE A 56 2.32 2.96 2.44
N THR A 57 1.37 2.87 3.38
CA THR A 57 1.63 2.41 4.74
C THR A 57 2.08 0.95 4.75
N ASP A 58 1.33 0.04 4.12
CA ASP A 58 1.71 -1.38 4.02
C ASP A 58 3.06 -1.58 3.33
N ALA A 59 3.31 -0.83 2.26
CA ALA A 59 4.57 -0.90 1.53
C ALA A 59 5.76 -0.34 2.33
N ARG A 60 5.54 0.62 3.24
CA ARG A 60 6.56 1.12 4.18
C ARG A 60 6.87 0.11 5.28
N LEU A 61 5.85 -0.58 5.80
CA LEU A 61 6.03 -1.58 6.86
C LEU A 61 6.71 -2.85 6.36
N SER A 62 6.45 -3.24 5.12
CA SER A 62 7.03 -4.45 4.51
C SER A 62 8.46 -4.27 4.02
N ASP A 63 9.02 -3.06 4.06
CA ASP A 63 10.36 -2.76 3.57
C ASP A 63 11.40 -2.86 4.69
N PRO A 64 12.26 -3.90 4.70
CA PRO A 64 13.24 -4.10 5.76
C PRO A 64 14.39 -3.08 5.73
N LYS A 65 14.55 -2.31 4.65
CA LYS A 65 15.63 -1.32 4.51
C LYS A 65 15.26 0.04 5.12
N LEU A 66 13.99 0.24 5.47
CA LEU A 66 13.51 1.49 6.04
C LEU A 66 13.41 1.40 7.56
N PRO A 67 13.53 2.54 8.27
CA PRO A 67 13.20 2.60 9.69
C PRO A 67 11.80 2.05 9.92
N GLN A 68 11.68 1.14 10.89
CA GLN A 68 10.44 0.44 11.16
C GLN A 68 9.34 1.44 11.54
N VAL A 69 8.21 1.38 10.84
CA VAL A 69 6.99 2.06 11.28
C VAL A 69 6.42 1.28 12.45
N VAL A 70 6.64 1.80 13.67
CA VAL A 70 6.25 1.13 14.92
C VAL A 70 4.72 1.11 15.11
N ASN A 71 4.01 2.07 14.54
CA ASN A 71 2.56 2.19 14.66
C ASN A 71 1.94 2.60 13.31
N PRO A 72 1.38 1.66 12.52
CA PRO A 72 0.80 1.97 11.22
C PRO A 72 -0.43 2.89 11.32
N GLY A 73 -1.23 2.79 12.38
CA GLY A 73 -2.32 3.75 12.62
C GLY A 73 -1.82 5.16 12.92
N GLY A 74 -0.70 5.28 13.63
CA GLY A 74 -0.01 6.56 13.86
C GLY A 74 0.56 7.14 12.56
N TYR A 75 1.14 6.30 11.71
CA TYR A 75 1.65 6.70 10.40
C TYR A 75 0.52 7.22 9.48
N LEU A 76 -0.61 6.51 9.42
CA LEU A 76 -1.79 6.94 8.67
C LEU A 76 -2.34 8.28 9.18
N ARG A 77 -2.44 8.45 10.51
CA ARG A 77 -2.79 9.75 11.11
C ARG A 77 -1.77 10.84 10.77
N GLY A 78 -0.48 10.50 10.72
CA GLY A 78 0.58 11.42 10.29
C GLY A 78 0.33 11.97 8.88
N MET A 79 -0.12 11.13 7.95
CA MET A 79 -0.52 11.58 6.61
C MET A 79 -1.75 12.48 6.65
N VAL A 80 -2.79 12.14 7.41
CA VAL A 80 -3.97 13.01 7.61
C VAL A 80 -3.55 14.38 8.14
N GLN A 81 -2.64 14.42 9.12
CA GLN A 81 -2.13 15.66 9.69
C GLN A 81 -1.26 16.45 8.69
N ALA A 82 -0.46 15.78 7.86
CA ALA A 82 0.30 16.43 6.80
C ALA A 82 -0.63 17.05 5.74
N ASP A 83 -1.73 16.38 5.38
CA ASP A 83 -2.73 16.94 4.47
C ASP A 83 -3.44 18.16 5.10
N GLN A 84 -3.73 18.10 6.40
CA GLN A 84 -4.25 19.25 7.16
C GLN A 84 -3.35 20.49 7.08
N ARG A 85 -2.03 20.29 7.00
CA ARG A 85 -1.05 21.37 6.86
C ARG A 85 -0.73 21.73 5.40
N GLY A 86 -1.30 21.04 4.41
CA GLY A 86 -0.97 21.24 2.99
C GLY A 86 0.41 20.70 2.59
N GLU A 87 0.97 19.80 3.39
CA GLU A 87 2.31 19.22 3.20
C GLU A 87 2.27 17.83 2.54
N LEU A 88 1.10 17.19 2.48
CA LEU A 88 0.96 15.84 1.92
C LEU A 88 0.88 15.88 0.40
N ASN A 89 1.81 15.17 -0.25
CA ASN A 89 1.69 14.81 -1.66
C ASN A 89 1.68 13.28 -1.81
N LEU A 90 0.46 12.70 -1.82
CA LEU A 90 0.26 11.26 -1.94
C LEU A 90 0.77 10.69 -3.26
N ILE A 91 0.56 11.42 -4.37
CA ILE A 91 0.96 10.96 -5.71
C ILE A 91 2.48 10.86 -5.81
N SER A 92 3.21 11.91 -5.38
CA SER A 92 4.68 11.85 -5.36
C SER A 92 5.21 10.77 -4.42
N SER A 93 4.55 10.57 -3.26
CA SER A 93 4.92 9.50 -2.33
C SER A 93 4.75 8.11 -2.94
N PHE A 94 3.65 7.89 -3.66
CA PHE A 94 3.38 6.64 -4.39
C PHE A 94 4.36 6.42 -5.54
N MET A 95 4.62 7.45 -6.35
CA MET A 95 5.61 7.37 -7.44
C MET A 95 7.02 7.07 -6.92
N GLY A 96 7.41 7.68 -5.80
CA GLY A 96 8.68 7.39 -5.14
C GLY A 96 8.78 5.95 -4.64
N LEU A 97 7.66 5.38 -4.16
CA LEU A 97 7.57 3.96 -3.79
C LEU A 97 7.79 3.04 -5.01
N LEU A 98 7.05 3.28 -6.10
CA LEU A 98 7.16 2.49 -7.33
C LEU A 98 8.57 2.56 -7.93
N ALA A 99 9.14 3.76 -8.01
CA ALA A 99 10.49 3.95 -8.54
C ALA A 99 11.56 3.25 -7.68
N ARG A 100 11.37 3.18 -6.36
CA ARG A 100 12.28 2.42 -5.48
C ARG A 100 12.20 0.92 -5.77
N ARG A 101 10.99 0.36 -5.85
CA ARG A 101 10.79 -1.07 -6.14
C ARG A 101 11.38 -1.47 -7.49
N ALA A 102 11.18 -0.66 -8.53
CA ALA A 102 11.77 -0.91 -9.85
C ALA A 102 13.31 -1.00 -9.81
N ARG A 103 13.98 -0.10 -9.08
CA ARG A 103 15.45 -0.16 -8.93
C ARG A 103 15.92 -1.40 -8.16
N GLU A 104 15.18 -1.80 -7.14
CA GLU A 104 15.51 -3.00 -6.36
C GLU A 104 15.38 -4.29 -7.18
N GLU A 105 14.41 -4.34 -8.09
CA GLU A 105 14.26 -5.42 -9.06
C GLU A 105 15.43 -5.43 -10.06
N GLU A 106 15.85 -4.28 -10.58
CA GLU A 106 17.02 -4.15 -11.46
C GLU A 106 18.33 -4.56 -10.78
N ASP A 107 18.55 -4.13 -9.54
CA ASP A 107 19.74 -4.45 -8.75
C ASP A 107 19.79 -5.94 -8.34
N GLY A 108 18.63 -6.60 -8.25
CA GLY A 108 18.49 -8.01 -7.89
C GLY A 108 18.64 -9.01 -9.04
N LEU A 109 18.71 -8.54 -10.29
CA LEU A 109 18.90 -9.40 -11.46
C LEU A 109 20.37 -9.83 -11.59
N PRO A 110 20.66 -11.13 -11.84
CA PRO A 110 22.01 -11.58 -12.19
C PRO A 110 22.54 -10.79 -13.40
N GLN A 111 23.70 -10.15 -13.25
CA GLN A 111 24.36 -9.41 -14.34
C GLN A 111 25.06 -10.39 -15.30
N ASP A 112 24.31 -11.18 -16.06
CA ASP A 112 24.84 -12.29 -16.86
C ASP A 112 24.87 -12.07 -18.39
N HIS A 113 24.93 -10.84 -18.92
CA HIS A 113 25.00 -10.71 -20.39
C HIS A 113 25.78 -9.55 -21.01
N LYS A 114 26.72 -8.92 -20.28
CA LYS A 114 27.58 -7.89 -20.88
C LYS A 114 29.04 -8.29 -21.12
N ASN A 115 29.39 -9.56 -20.93
CA ASN A 115 30.77 -10.03 -21.13
C ASN A 115 30.88 -11.36 -21.90
N ARG A 116 30.10 -11.51 -22.97
CA ARG A 116 30.46 -12.44 -24.05
C ARG A 116 31.01 -11.65 -25.22
N ILE A 117 32.34 -11.66 -25.25
CA ILE A 117 33.31 -11.46 -26.33
C ILE A 117 32.70 -11.53 -27.74
#